data_AF-A0A931IB84-F1
#
_entry.id   AF-A0A931IB84-F1
#
_cell.length_a   1.000
_cell.length_b   1.000
_cell.length_c   1.000
_cell.angle_alpha   90.00
_cell.angle_beta   90.00
_cell.angle_gamma   90.00
#
_symmetry.space_group_name_H-M   'P 1'
#
loop_
_entity.id
_entity.type
_entity.pdbx_description
1 polymer ?
#
loop_
_entity_poly.entity_id
_entity_poly.type
_entity_poly.pdbx_seq_one_letter_code
_entity_poly.pdbx_strand_id
1 'polypeptide(L)'
;MDDVEPEATRPTFHRWMGILGVVAAPTTIITGLCYYFGYVYTRKRLGYFGIDCDAIGFTSSDYVVHSVSVLYLPLLLLLTGWFAALWISAYTHRLIESGRRTDLVRTAGRSGLALGIVLIATGVIGVVLPGPISELPFMRWAFSPFTLGVGGLLVVVGYWLSAATEPSEPKTETRIGQILAIAVSLAAAFNLMNSFATSLAEDHATSLAHDIWSRQSVVTIVSKDRLDVPIGLVAETLVEAQPGSPNTYRYQCLRTLVARKDLWVLVSAKWSPGNGFVLIVPANSAVVSVTRSTKFTEITDAYPDPDKVSWECPERVWAQW
;
A
#
# COMPACT_ATOMS: atom_id res chain seq x y z
N MET A 1 67.38 15.37 -27.86
CA MET A 1 66.21 16.08 -28.37
C MET A 1 65.36 15.01 -29.02
N ASP A 2 64.34 14.56 -28.29
CA ASP A 2 63.09 13.95 -28.77
C ASP A 2 62.36 13.44 -27.51
N ASP A 3 61.68 14.38 -26.85
CA ASP A 3 60.68 14.09 -25.83
C ASP A 3 59.38 13.69 -26.55
N VAL A 4 58.99 12.42 -26.40
CA VAL A 4 57.66 11.94 -26.77
C VAL A 4 56.81 11.92 -25.51
N GLU A 5 56.00 12.96 -25.33
CA GLU A 5 54.99 13.05 -24.28
C GLU A 5 53.73 12.28 -24.72
N PRO A 6 53.20 11.31 -23.93
CA PRO A 6 52.03 10.55 -24.31
C PRO A 6 50.74 11.33 -24.05
N GLU A 7 49.94 11.42 -25.11
CA GLU A 7 48.66 12.11 -25.21
C GLU A 7 47.61 11.55 -24.23
N ALA A 8 46.94 12.46 -23.50
CA ALA A 8 46.02 12.16 -22.42
C ALA A 8 44.70 11.51 -22.91
N THR A 9 44.49 10.24 -22.58
CA THR A 9 43.16 9.60 -22.60
C THR A 9 42.27 10.12 -21.47
N ARG A 10 41.60 11.27 -21.67
CA ARG A 10 40.60 11.81 -20.72
C ARG A 10 39.21 12.26 -21.26
N PRO A 11 38.68 11.79 -22.41
CA PRO A 11 37.28 12.13 -22.76
C PRO A 11 36.23 11.05 -22.43
N THR A 12 36.60 9.79 -22.17
CA THR A 12 35.64 8.68 -21.99
C THR A 12 35.10 8.55 -20.58
N PHE A 13 35.95 8.62 -19.56
CA PHE A 13 35.56 8.38 -18.15
C PHE A 13 34.51 9.37 -17.62
N HIS A 14 34.58 10.64 -18.01
CA HIS A 14 33.62 11.67 -17.60
C HIS A 14 32.22 11.45 -18.20
N ARG A 15 32.16 10.88 -19.41
CA ARG A 15 30.90 10.57 -20.11
C ARG A 15 30.19 9.36 -19.49
N TRP A 16 30.95 8.35 -19.07
CA TRP A 16 30.42 7.17 -18.36
C TRP A 16 29.94 7.51 -16.94
N MET A 17 30.65 8.37 -16.21
CA MET A 17 30.17 8.88 -14.91
C MET A 17 28.87 9.71 -15.04
N GLY A 18 28.76 10.53 -16.10
CA GLY A 18 27.53 11.27 -16.40
C GLY A 18 26.34 10.35 -16.70
N ILE A 19 26.55 9.29 -17.48
CA ILE A 19 25.49 8.31 -17.81
C ILE A 19 25.09 7.47 -16.59
N LEU A 20 26.07 7.03 -15.79
CA LEU A 20 25.82 6.34 -14.52
C LEU A 20 25.05 7.24 -13.54
N GLY A 21 25.38 8.53 -13.44
CA GLY A 21 24.63 9.47 -12.61
C GLY A 21 23.19 9.71 -13.09
N VAL A 22 22.99 9.82 -14.42
CA VAL A 22 21.68 10.07 -15.03
C VAL A 22 20.74 8.86 -14.95
N VAL A 23 21.27 7.63 -14.94
CA VAL A 23 20.45 6.41 -14.88
C VAL A 23 20.38 5.82 -13.47
N ALA A 24 21.50 5.77 -12.74
CA ALA A 24 21.53 5.16 -11.41
C ALA A 24 20.73 5.98 -10.39
N ALA A 25 20.82 7.31 -10.43
CA ALA A 25 20.12 8.14 -9.44
C ALA A 25 18.59 8.00 -9.49
N PRO A 26 17.92 8.06 -10.67
CA PRO A 26 16.49 7.78 -10.75
C PRO A 26 16.14 6.35 -10.32
N THR A 27 16.93 5.35 -10.72
CA THR A 27 16.63 3.96 -10.38
C THR A 27 16.70 3.68 -8.88
N THR A 28 17.65 4.30 -8.17
CA THR A 28 17.77 4.16 -6.72
C THR A 28 16.59 4.82 -6.00
N ILE A 29 16.15 6.01 -6.47
CA ILE A 29 14.97 6.70 -5.91
C ILE A 29 13.72 5.86 -6.15
N ILE A 30 13.51 5.36 -7.36
CA ILE A 30 12.36 4.51 -7.70
C ILE A 30 12.37 3.24 -6.84
N THR A 31 13.51 2.59 -6.71
CA THR A 31 13.66 1.38 -5.89
C THR A 31 13.37 1.68 -4.41
N GLY A 32 13.87 2.80 -3.88
CA GLY A 32 13.60 3.23 -2.51
C GLY A 32 12.11 3.53 -2.26
N LEU A 33 11.43 4.17 -3.21
CA LEU A 33 9.98 4.42 -3.14
C LEU A 33 9.18 3.11 -3.20
N CYS A 34 9.54 2.20 -4.11
CA CYS A 34 8.94 0.87 -4.18
C CYS A 34 9.08 0.13 -2.85
N TYR A 35 10.30 0.08 -2.31
CA TYR A 35 10.55 -0.50 -0.99
C TYR A 35 9.68 0.15 0.10
N TYR A 36 9.65 1.49 0.18
CA TYR A 36 8.89 2.22 1.20
C TYR A 36 7.39 1.94 1.13
N PHE A 37 6.78 2.07 -0.05
CA PHE A 37 5.33 1.85 -0.17
C PHE A 37 4.95 0.38 0.00
N GLY A 38 5.80 -0.54 -0.44
CA GLY A 38 5.65 -1.96 -0.16
C GLY A 38 5.72 -2.29 1.34
N TYR A 39 6.65 -1.65 2.06
CA TYR A 39 6.77 -1.75 3.51
C TYR A 39 5.52 -1.21 4.22
N VAL A 40 5.09 0.02 3.91
CA VAL A 40 3.90 0.63 4.52
C VAL A 40 2.65 -0.23 4.29
N TYR A 41 2.45 -0.70 3.06
CA TYR A 41 1.33 -1.58 2.72
C TYR A 41 1.35 -2.88 3.52
N THR A 42 2.51 -3.55 3.58
CA THR A 42 2.67 -4.83 4.28
C THR A 42 2.47 -4.67 5.78
N ARG A 43 3.06 -3.63 6.37
CA ARG A 43 2.92 -3.29 7.79
C ARG A 43 1.48 -3.01 8.18
N LYS A 44 0.76 -2.23 7.38
CA LYS A 44 -0.65 -1.91 7.64
C LYS A 44 -1.55 -3.13 7.48
N ARG A 45 -1.33 -3.92 6.43
CA ARG A 45 -2.10 -5.15 6.17
C ARG A 45 -1.90 -6.20 7.27
N LEU A 46 -0.67 -6.46 7.71
CA LEU A 46 -0.38 -7.44 8.76
C LEU A 46 -0.72 -6.92 10.16
N GLY A 47 -0.56 -5.60 10.37
CA GLY A 47 -0.96 -4.95 11.61
C GLY A 47 -2.46 -5.07 11.90
N TYR A 48 -3.30 -5.15 10.85
CA TYR A 48 -4.73 -5.46 11.00
C TYR A 48 -4.99 -6.82 11.66
N PHE A 49 -4.11 -7.80 11.40
CA PHE A 49 -4.16 -9.12 12.04
C PHE A 49 -3.39 -9.20 13.37
N GLY A 50 -2.87 -8.06 13.86
CA GLY A 50 -2.05 -7.99 15.08
C GLY A 50 -0.62 -8.48 14.90
N ILE A 51 -0.13 -8.58 13.65
CA ILE A 51 1.18 -9.14 13.36
C ILE A 51 2.15 -8.05 12.93
N ASP A 52 3.32 -8.01 13.56
CA ASP A 52 4.39 -7.11 13.15
C ASP A 52 5.14 -7.69 11.94
N CYS A 53 5.23 -6.93 10.85
CA CYS A 53 5.99 -7.32 9.66
C CYS A 53 7.49 -7.47 9.96
N ASP A 54 8.00 -6.71 10.92
CA ASP A 54 9.42 -6.73 11.29
C ASP A 54 9.77 -8.00 12.07
N ALA A 55 8.81 -8.62 12.75
CA ALA A 55 8.97 -9.91 13.42
C ALA A 55 8.97 -11.11 12.46
N ILE A 56 8.28 -11.00 11.31
CA ILE A 56 8.26 -12.05 10.27
C ILE A 56 9.56 -12.04 9.44
N GLY A 57 10.29 -10.92 9.43
CA GLY A 57 11.58 -10.81 8.74
C GLY A 57 11.44 -10.87 7.21
N PHE A 58 10.53 -10.08 6.63
CA PHE A 58 10.45 -9.92 5.17
C PHE A 58 11.75 -9.37 4.60
N THR A 59 12.12 -9.84 3.41
CA THR A 59 13.30 -9.33 2.71
C THR A 59 12.97 -8.04 1.96
N SER A 60 13.99 -7.24 1.63
CA SER A 60 13.80 -6.03 0.82
C SER A 60 13.16 -6.33 -0.54
N SER A 61 13.43 -7.51 -1.11
CA SER A 61 12.82 -7.95 -2.37
C SER A 61 11.31 -8.17 -2.24
N ASP A 62 10.84 -8.71 -1.12
CA ASP A 62 9.43 -8.98 -0.90
C ASP A 62 8.62 -7.69 -0.86
N TYR A 63 9.16 -6.64 -0.20
CA TYR A 63 8.53 -5.33 -0.18
C TYR A 63 8.43 -4.71 -1.57
N VAL A 64 9.46 -4.81 -2.41
CA VAL A 64 9.42 -4.30 -3.79
C VAL A 64 8.38 -5.03 -4.64
N VAL A 65 8.15 -6.33 -4.43
CA VAL A 65 7.08 -7.05 -5.15
C VAL A 65 5.70 -6.56 -4.68
N HIS A 66 5.50 -6.38 -3.38
CA HIS A 66 4.24 -5.86 -2.83
C HIS A 66 3.94 -4.43 -3.27
N SER A 67 4.95 -3.64 -3.64
CA SER A 67 4.73 -2.27 -4.13
C SER A 67 4.05 -2.22 -5.49
N VAL A 68 4.13 -3.27 -6.31
CA VAL A 68 3.52 -3.31 -7.66
C VAL A 68 2.00 -3.14 -7.58
N SER A 69 1.34 -3.89 -6.69
CA SER A 69 -0.11 -3.76 -6.48
C SER A 69 -0.51 -2.38 -5.96
N VAL A 70 0.38 -1.72 -5.22
CA VAL A 70 0.14 -0.40 -4.63
C VAL A 70 0.37 0.71 -5.67
N LEU A 71 1.39 0.58 -6.52
CA LEU A 71 1.81 1.60 -7.48
C LEU A 71 1.05 1.54 -8.80
N TYR A 72 0.48 0.39 -9.16
CA TYR A 72 -0.19 0.22 -10.46
C TYR A 72 -1.34 1.21 -10.66
N LEU A 73 -2.28 1.29 -9.71
CA LEU A 73 -3.45 2.17 -9.86
C LEU A 73 -3.08 3.66 -9.84
N PRO A 74 -2.25 4.16 -8.91
CA PRO A 74 -1.81 5.55 -8.93
C PRO A 74 -1.02 5.92 -10.18
N LEU A 75 -0.15 5.03 -10.68
CA LEU A 75 0.61 5.29 -11.90
C LEU A 75 -0.32 5.36 -13.13
N LEU A 76 -1.33 4.49 -13.20
CA LEU A 76 -2.34 4.52 -14.24
C LEU A 76 -3.17 5.81 -14.18
N LEU A 77 -3.60 6.24 -12.99
CA LEU A 77 -4.31 7.50 -12.80
C LEU A 77 -3.44 8.71 -13.19
N LEU A 78 -2.17 8.74 -12.78
CA LEU A 78 -1.22 9.78 -13.18
C LEU A 78 -1.04 9.81 -14.69
N LEU A 79 -0.89 8.66 -15.35
CA LEU A 79 -0.74 8.57 -16.79
C LEU A 79 -2.00 9.07 -17.52
N THR A 80 -3.18 8.62 -17.11
CA THR A 80 -4.45 9.08 -17.69
C THR A 80 -4.69 10.57 -17.44
N GLY A 81 -4.38 11.07 -16.25
CA GLY A 81 -4.46 12.49 -15.91
C GLY A 81 -3.49 13.33 -16.73
N TRP A 82 -2.27 12.83 -16.98
CA TRP A 82 -1.29 13.47 -17.86
C TRP A 82 -1.82 13.56 -19.30
N PHE A 83 -2.34 12.47 -19.87
CA PHE A 83 -2.95 12.49 -21.20
C PHE A 83 -4.16 13.43 -21.28
N ALA A 84 -5.01 13.45 -20.26
CA ALA A 84 -6.14 14.37 -20.18
C ALA A 84 -5.66 15.84 -20.11
N ALA A 85 -4.62 16.12 -19.33
CA ALA A 85 -4.03 17.46 -19.22
C ALA A 85 -3.44 17.94 -20.56
N LEU A 86 -2.73 17.05 -21.29
CA LEU A 86 -2.23 17.35 -22.64
C LEU A 86 -3.36 17.61 -23.64
N TRP A 87 -4.45 16.84 -23.55
CA TRP A 87 -5.63 17.05 -24.37
C TRP A 87 -6.31 18.40 -24.07
N ILE A 88 -6.47 18.72 -22.79
CA ILE A 88 -7.07 19.98 -22.34
C ILE A 88 -6.18 21.16 -22.74
N SER A 89 -4.85 21.06 -22.60
CA SER A 89 -3.94 22.13 -22.98
C SER A 89 -3.94 22.35 -24.49
N ALA A 90 -3.91 21.28 -25.30
CA ALA A 90 -4.03 21.37 -26.75
C ALA A 90 -5.36 21.97 -27.20
N TYR A 91 -6.47 21.57 -26.56
CA TYR A 91 -7.80 22.14 -26.83
C TYR A 91 -7.89 23.62 -26.42
N THR A 92 -7.31 23.98 -25.28
CA THR A 92 -7.28 25.36 -24.77
C THR A 92 -6.44 26.25 -25.67
N HIS A 93 -5.27 25.80 -26.12
CA HIS A 93 -4.44 26.53 -27.09
C HIS A 93 -5.21 26.80 -28.39
N ARG A 94 -5.92 25.80 -28.92
CA ARG A 94 -6.77 25.98 -30.12
C ARG A 94 -7.92 26.96 -29.88
N LEU A 95 -8.52 26.97 -28.69
CA LEU A 95 -9.58 27.94 -28.35
C LEU A 95 -9.03 29.37 -28.21
N ILE A 96 -7.85 29.54 -27.63
CA ILE A 96 -7.19 30.83 -27.48
C ILE A 96 -6.82 31.40 -28.85
N GLU A 97 -6.27 30.58 -29.75
CA GLU A 97 -6.01 30.98 -31.15
C GLU A 97 -7.28 31.40 -31.90
N SER A 98 -8.44 30.83 -31.54
CA SER A 98 -9.74 31.20 -32.12
C SER A 98 -10.36 32.49 -31.57
N GLY A 99 -9.71 33.18 -30.62
CA GLY A 99 -10.15 34.47 -30.08
C GLY A 99 -11.41 34.44 -29.21
N ARG A 100 -11.96 33.25 -28.88
CA ARG A 100 -13.16 33.09 -28.04
C ARG A 100 -12.78 32.65 -26.63
N ARG A 101 -13.06 33.51 -25.65
CA ARG A 101 -13.19 33.22 -24.19
C ARG A 101 -11.89 33.03 -23.39
N THR A 102 -10.92 33.94 -23.54
CA THR A 102 -9.75 34.08 -22.66
C THR A 102 -10.11 34.27 -21.17
N ASP A 103 -11.21 34.96 -20.86
CA ASP A 103 -11.62 35.20 -19.47
C ASP A 103 -12.16 33.95 -18.74
N LEU A 104 -12.79 33.01 -19.44
CA LEU A 104 -13.30 31.78 -18.83
C LEU A 104 -12.16 30.84 -18.43
N VAL A 105 -11.10 30.77 -19.25
CA VAL A 105 -9.89 30.01 -18.94
C VAL A 105 -9.19 30.59 -17.71
N ARG A 106 -9.12 31.92 -17.62
CA ARG A 106 -8.50 32.63 -16.49
C ARG A 106 -9.30 32.48 -15.20
N THR A 107 -10.62 32.49 -15.28
CA THR A 107 -11.52 32.32 -14.12
C THR A 107 -11.48 30.88 -13.61
N ALA A 108 -11.46 29.89 -14.50
CA ALA A 108 -11.34 28.48 -14.14
C ALA A 108 -10.00 28.16 -13.44
N GLY A 109 -8.90 28.74 -13.94
CA GLY A 109 -7.58 28.63 -13.29
C GLY A 109 -7.54 29.28 -11.91
N ARG A 110 -8.14 30.48 -11.76
CA ARG A 110 -8.24 31.16 -10.46
C ARG A 110 -9.12 30.42 -9.46
N SER A 111 -10.25 29.85 -9.88
CA SER A 111 -11.10 29.06 -8.99
C SER A 111 -10.40 27.79 -8.52
N GLY A 112 -9.61 27.13 -9.37
CA GLY A 112 -8.79 25.99 -8.97
C GLY A 112 -7.71 26.37 -7.95
N LEU A 113 -7.05 27.51 -8.14
CA LEU A 113 -6.00 27.99 -7.24
C LEU A 113 -6.56 28.38 -5.86
N ALA A 114 -7.69 29.11 -5.82
CA ALA A 114 -8.36 29.46 -4.57
C ALA A 114 -8.84 28.22 -3.81
N LEU A 115 -9.43 27.25 -4.51
CA LEU A 115 -9.88 26.00 -3.90
C LEU A 115 -8.69 25.23 -3.31
N GLY A 116 -7.55 25.21 -4.00
CA GLY A 116 -6.31 24.59 -3.52
C GLY A 116 -5.75 25.21 -2.26
N ILE A 117 -5.67 26.54 -2.20
CA ILE A 117 -5.18 27.27 -1.03
C ILE A 117 -6.06 27.01 0.19
N VAL A 118 -7.39 27.01 0.02
CA VAL A 118 -8.33 26.73 1.12
C VAL A 118 -8.15 25.30 1.64
N LEU A 119 -7.97 24.31 0.75
CA LEU A 119 -7.70 22.93 1.14
C LEU A 119 -6.35 22.75 1.86
N ILE A 120 -5.28 23.44 1.42
CA ILE A 120 -3.99 23.42 2.13
C ILE A 120 -4.11 24.07 3.52
N ALA A 121 -4.73 25.25 3.61
CA ALA A 121 -4.91 25.94 4.88
C ALA A 121 -5.68 25.06 5.88
N THR A 122 -6.71 24.37 5.40
CA THR A 122 -7.50 23.43 6.20
C THR A 122 -6.66 22.24 6.67
N GLY A 123 -5.85 21.65 5.79
CA GLY A 123 -4.95 20.54 6.16
C GLY A 123 -3.83 20.94 7.14
N VAL A 124 -3.24 22.12 6.99
CA VAL A 124 -2.17 22.63 7.87
C VAL A 124 -2.69 22.90 9.28
N ILE A 125 -3.89 23.46 9.40
CA ILE A 125 -4.46 23.86 10.69
C ILE A 125 -4.64 22.68 11.66
N GLY A 126 -5.00 21.47 11.22
CA GLY A 126 -5.10 20.34 12.16
C GLY A 126 -3.94 19.36 12.17
N VAL A 127 -2.86 19.63 11.45
CA VAL A 127 -1.55 19.07 11.85
C VAL A 127 -0.97 19.87 13.02
N VAL A 128 -1.18 21.20 13.04
CA VAL A 128 -0.55 22.12 14.01
C VAL A 128 -1.31 22.23 15.33
N LEU A 129 -2.62 21.96 15.37
CA LEU A 129 -3.44 22.02 16.60
C LEU A 129 -4.08 20.66 16.91
N PRO A 130 -3.36 19.74 17.59
CA PRO A 130 -3.83 18.36 17.81
C PRO A 130 -4.88 18.19 18.91
N GLY A 131 -5.20 19.21 19.70
CA GLY A 131 -6.13 19.06 20.83
C GLY A 131 -6.81 20.38 21.13
N PRO A 132 -8.16 20.46 21.12
CA PRO A 132 -9.10 19.47 21.68
C PRO A 132 -10.33 19.20 20.77
N ILE A 133 -10.15 19.14 19.46
CA ILE A 133 -11.26 19.18 18.47
C ILE A 133 -11.54 17.80 17.81
N SER A 134 -11.00 16.71 18.38
CA SER A 134 -10.96 15.36 17.80
C SER A 134 -12.27 14.57 17.82
N GLU A 135 -13.36 15.12 18.36
CA GLU A 135 -14.65 14.43 18.55
C GLU A 135 -15.63 14.60 17.36
N LEU A 136 -15.31 15.45 16.37
CA LEU A 136 -16.21 15.68 15.23
C LEU A 136 -15.86 14.77 14.03
N PRO A 137 -16.77 13.88 13.58
CA PRO A 137 -16.51 12.91 12.50
C PRO A 137 -16.18 13.58 11.15
N PHE A 138 -16.65 14.81 10.92
CA PHE A 138 -16.33 15.59 9.72
C PHE A 138 -14.84 16.03 9.66
N MET A 139 -14.21 16.29 10.81
CA MET A 139 -12.82 16.78 10.87
C MET A 139 -11.77 15.67 10.81
N ARG A 140 -12.10 14.43 11.22
CA ARG A 140 -11.24 13.25 10.98
C ARG A 140 -10.98 13.01 9.49
N TRP A 141 -12.00 13.30 8.66
CA TRP A 141 -11.90 13.26 7.20
C TRP A 141 -11.07 14.43 6.65
N ALA A 142 -11.20 15.61 7.25
CA ALA A 142 -10.43 16.82 6.87
C ALA A 142 -8.92 16.72 7.19
N PHE A 143 -8.53 15.95 8.22
CA PHE A 143 -7.12 15.72 8.60
C PHE A 143 -6.53 14.41 8.08
N SER A 144 -7.25 13.71 7.21
CA SER A 144 -6.68 12.59 6.48
C SER A 144 -5.52 13.10 5.61
N PRO A 145 -4.36 12.44 5.54
CA PRO A 145 -3.23 12.83 4.68
C PRO A 145 -3.62 12.97 3.19
N PHE A 146 -4.81 12.49 2.82
CA PHE A 146 -5.50 12.75 1.55
C PHE A 146 -5.75 14.25 1.27
N THR A 147 -6.17 15.04 2.25
CA THR A 147 -6.48 16.48 2.06
C THR A 147 -5.23 17.32 1.83
N LEU A 148 -4.12 16.96 2.50
CA LEU A 148 -2.81 17.58 2.28
C LEU A 148 -2.27 17.25 0.88
N GLY A 149 -2.42 16.01 0.42
CA GLY A 149 -2.06 15.60 -0.93
C GLY A 149 -2.86 16.34 -2.00
N VAL A 150 -4.19 16.41 -1.83
CA VAL A 150 -5.10 17.11 -2.75
C VAL A 150 -4.84 18.62 -2.74
N GLY A 151 -4.71 19.24 -1.57
CA GLY A 151 -4.41 20.68 -1.44
C GLY A 151 -3.11 21.05 -2.14
N GLY A 152 -2.03 20.27 -1.90
CA GLY A 152 -0.74 20.47 -2.56
C GLY A 152 -0.83 20.36 -4.09
N LEU A 153 -1.56 19.36 -4.60
CA LEU A 153 -1.77 19.18 -6.03
C LEU A 153 -2.53 20.37 -6.67
N LEU A 154 -3.54 20.92 -5.99
CA LEU A 154 -4.25 22.10 -6.50
C LEU A 154 -3.38 23.37 -6.51
N VAL A 155 -2.47 23.57 -5.54
CA VAL A 155 -1.54 24.72 -5.57
C VAL A 155 -0.54 24.63 -6.72
N VAL A 156 -0.08 23.41 -7.05
CA VAL A 156 0.83 23.17 -8.16
C VAL A 156 0.15 23.42 -9.50
N VAL A 157 -1.07 22.91 -9.67
CA VAL A 157 -1.90 23.18 -10.85
C VAL A 157 -2.19 24.68 -10.98
N GLY A 158 -2.49 25.36 -9.87
CA GLY A 158 -2.68 26.80 -9.83
C GLY A 158 -1.43 27.59 -10.25
N TYR A 159 -0.25 27.21 -9.75
CA TYR A 159 1.01 27.84 -10.13
C TYR A 159 1.33 27.63 -11.61
N TRP A 160 1.19 26.40 -12.12
CA TRP A 160 1.41 26.07 -13.54
C TRP A 160 0.45 26.81 -14.48
N LEU A 161 -0.83 26.90 -14.12
CA LEU A 161 -1.82 27.67 -14.89
C LEU A 161 -1.51 29.18 -14.88
N SER A 162 -1.02 29.72 -13.76
CA SER A 162 -0.67 31.13 -13.66
C SER A 162 0.58 31.45 -14.49
N ALA A 163 1.60 30.61 -14.41
CA ALA A 163 2.84 30.73 -15.18
C ALA A 163 2.62 30.58 -16.70
N ALA A 164 1.63 29.79 -17.13
CA ALA A 164 1.26 29.65 -18.55
C ALA A 164 0.52 30.89 -19.12
N THR A 165 0.03 31.78 -18.26
CA THR A 165 -0.76 32.97 -18.67
C THR A 165 -0.01 34.30 -18.58
N GLU A 166 1.19 34.34 -17.98
CA GLU A 166 1.99 35.56 -17.87
C GLU A 166 3.24 35.50 -18.78
N PRO A 167 3.38 36.41 -19.75
CA PRO A 167 4.63 36.57 -20.49
C PRO A 167 5.62 37.36 -19.63
N SER A 168 6.26 36.70 -18.66
CA SER A 168 7.23 37.36 -17.77
C SER A 168 8.64 36.79 -17.95
N GLU A 169 9.60 37.68 -18.18
CA GLU A 169 11.03 37.39 -18.26
C GLU A 169 11.56 36.74 -16.96
N PRO A 170 12.48 35.77 -17.05
CA PRO A 170 12.95 35.00 -15.90
C PRO A 170 13.83 35.85 -14.98
N LYS A 171 13.30 36.31 -13.84
CA LYS A 171 14.08 36.92 -12.76
C LYS A 171 14.55 35.86 -11.75
N THR A 172 15.67 36.12 -11.07
CA THR A 172 16.28 35.19 -10.09
C THR A 172 15.34 34.84 -8.92
N GLU A 173 14.41 35.72 -8.54
CA GLU A 173 13.33 35.44 -7.56
C GLU A 173 12.40 34.30 -8.00
N THR A 174 12.25 34.08 -9.31
CA THR A 174 11.41 33.02 -9.87
C THR A 174 11.99 31.62 -9.61
N ARG A 175 13.32 31.47 -9.46
CA ARG A 175 13.95 30.16 -9.19
C ARG A 175 13.63 29.62 -7.80
N ILE A 176 13.60 30.46 -6.78
CA ILE A 176 13.27 30.02 -5.42
C ILE A 176 11.81 29.56 -5.34
N GLY A 177 10.91 30.32 -5.96
CA GLY A 177 9.49 29.94 -6.08
C GLY A 177 9.30 28.63 -6.85
N GLN A 178 10.03 28.42 -7.93
CA GLN A 178 10.01 27.17 -8.71
C GLN A 178 10.51 25.97 -7.90
N ILE A 179 11.64 26.11 -7.19
CA ILE A 179 12.19 25.04 -6.36
C ILE A 179 11.21 24.68 -5.24
N LEU A 180 10.64 25.69 -4.57
CA LEU A 180 9.65 25.49 -3.52
C LEU A 180 8.38 24.80 -4.07
N ALA A 181 7.90 25.23 -5.24
CA ALA A 181 6.75 24.61 -5.90
C ALA A 181 7.02 23.14 -6.24
N ILE A 182 8.19 22.81 -6.76
CA ILE A 182 8.60 21.42 -7.05
C ILE A 182 8.68 20.60 -5.75
N ALA A 183 9.30 21.13 -4.70
CA ALA A 183 9.42 20.46 -3.42
C ALA A 183 8.04 20.17 -2.79
N VAL A 184 7.14 21.16 -2.80
CA VAL A 184 5.75 21.00 -2.34
C VAL A 184 5.00 19.99 -3.21
N SER A 185 5.22 20.00 -4.53
CA SER A 185 4.62 19.01 -5.45
C SER A 185 5.03 17.58 -5.09
N LEU A 186 6.33 17.36 -4.87
CA LEU A 186 6.87 16.05 -4.52
C LEU A 186 6.36 15.59 -3.16
N ALA A 187 6.32 16.49 -2.17
CA ALA A 187 5.78 16.19 -0.85
C ALA A 187 4.28 15.85 -0.91
N ALA A 188 3.50 16.58 -1.71
CA ALA A 188 2.07 16.33 -1.91
C ALA A 188 1.82 15.00 -2.62
N ALA A 189 2.55 14.71 -3.69
CA ALA A 189 2.48 13.44 -4.41
C ALA A 189 2.86 12.27 -3.52
N PHE A 190 3.92 12.42 -2.71
CA PHE A 190 4.33 11.42 -1.74
C PHE A 190 3.26 11.16 -0.68
N ASN A 191 2.66 12.20 -0.11
CA ASN A 191 1.58 12.06 0.87
C ASN A 191 0.32 11.42 0.29
N LEU A 192 -0.07 11.81 -0.92
CA LEU A 192 -1.18 11.20 -1.64
C LEU A 192 -0.94 9.70 -1.84
N MET A 193 0.26 9.34 -2.28
CA MET A 193 0.66 7.95 -2.50
C MET A 193 0.70 7.15 -1.19
N ASN A 194 1.21 7.74 -0.11
CA ASN A 194 1.24 7.11 1.21
C ASN A 194 -0.18 6.88 1.78
N SER A 195 -1.08 7.84 1.58
CA SER A 195 -2.48 7.72 1.98
C SER A 195 -3.17 6.61 1.19
N PHE A 196 -2.98 6.59 -0.13
CA PHE A 196 -3.50 5.56 -1.00
C PHE A 196 -2.99 4.16 -0.60
N ALA A 197 -1.69 4.02 -0.34
CA ALA A 197 -1.10 2.75 0.10
C ALA A 197 -1.71 2.26 1.42
N THR A 198 -2.00 3.18 2.35
CA THR A 198 -2.61 2.85 3.64
C THR A 198 -4.06 2.40 3.46
N SER A 199 -4.88 3.15 2.71
CA SER A 199 -6.28 2.79 2.45
C SER A 199 -6.39 1.46 1.70
N LEU A 200 -5.57 1.26 0.67
CA LEU A 200 -5.54 0.00 -0.07
C LEU A 200 -5.16 -1.19 0.83
N ALA A 201 -4.22 -1.00 1.76
CA ALA A 201 -3.83 -2.04 2.71
C ALA A 201 -4.98 -2.38 3.67
N GLU A 202 -5.71 -1.38 4.16
CA GLU A 202 -6.87 -1.56 5.04
C GLU A 202 -8.03 -2.25 4.30
N ASP A 203 -8.35 -1.82 3.08
CA ASP A 203 -9.38 -2.44 2.25
C ASP A 203 -9.05 -3.91 1.94
N HIS A 204 -7.80 -4.21 1.59
CA HIS A 204 -7.37 -5.59 1.36
C HIS A 204 -7.35 -6.43 2.64
N ALA A 205 -6.97 -5.84 3.79
CA ALA A 205 -6.95 -6.55 5.06
C ALA A 205 -8.38 -6.86 5.54
N THR A 206 -9.29 -5.89 5.43
CA THR A 206 -10.70 -6.06 5.78
C THR A 206 -11.37 -7.05 4.84
N SER A 207 -11.23 -6.93 3.52
CA SER A 207 -11.77 -7.92 2.57
C SER A 207 -11.24 -9.32 2.87
N LEU A 208 -9.94 -9.45 3.11
CA LEU A 208 -9.35 -10.74 3.46
C LEU A 208 -9.94 -11.31 4.74
N ALA A 209 -10.19 -10.47 5.76
CA ALA A 209 -10.79 -10.87 7.02
C ALA A 209 -12.25 -11.34 6.87
N HIS A 210 -13.06 -10.65 6.07
CA HIS A 210 -14.43 -11.07 5.78
C HIS A 210 -14.46 -12.43 5.06
N ASP A 211 -13.50 -12.67 4.17
CA ASP A 211 -13.43 -13.90 3.38
C ASP A 211 -12.74 -15.07 4.10
N ILE A 212 -12.20 -14.90 5.32
CA ILE A 212 -11.49 -15.98 6.04
C ILE A 212 -12.41 -17.18 6.26
N TRP A 213 -13.64 -16.91 6.70
CA TRP A 213 -14.63 -17.93 7.03
C TRP A 213 -14.98 -18.77 5.81
N SER A 214 -15.31 -18.11 4.68
CA SER A 214 -15.74 -18.73 3.42
C SER A 214 -14.60 -19.27 2.56
N ARG A 215 -13.35 -19.11 3.01
CA ARG A 215 -12.16 -19.48 2.25
C ARG A 215 -12.09 -20.99 2.00
N GLN A 216 -12.00 -21.36 0.73
CA GLN A 216 -11.95 -22.76 0.28
C GLN A 216 -10.67 -23.51 0.68
N SER A 217 -9.57 -22.79 0.91
CA SER A 217 -8.28 -23.35 1.26
C SER A 217 -8.10 -23.42 2.76
N VAL A 218 -8.07 -24.64 3.29
CA VAL A 218 -7.91 -24.96 4.70
C VAL A 218 -6.51 -25.52 4.94
N VAL A 219 -5.88 -25.09 6.02
CA VAL A 219 -4.59 -25.60 6.47
C VAL A 219 -4.80 -26.53 7.66
N THR A 220 -4.17 -27.69 7.62
CA THR A 220 -4.07 -28.59 8.76
C THR A 220 -2.60 -28.80 9.10
N ILE A 221 -2.25 -28.58 10.36
CA ILE A 221 -0.91 -28.81 10.89
C ILE A 221 -0.91 -30.12 11.68
N VAL A 222 0.12 -30.94 11.47
CA VAL A 222 0.42 -32.09 12.32
C VAL A 222 1.76 -31.88 13.00
N SER A 223 1.74 -31.81 14.33
CA SER A 223 2.91 -31.60 15.20
C SER A 223 3.10 -32.79 16.15
N LYS A 224 4.34 -33.05 16.56
CA LYS A 224 4.65 -34.02 17.62
C LYS A 224 4.45 -33.40 19.00
N ASP A 225 4.82 -32.14 19.13
CA ASP A 225 4.66 -31.37 20.36
C ASP A 225 3.29 -30.70 20.40
N ARG A 226 2.69 -30.65 21.59
CA ARG A 226 1.42 -29.97 21.81
C ARG A 226 1.65 -28.46 21.76
N LEU A 227 0.97 -27.79 20.84
CA LEU A 227 0.95 -26.33 20.72
C LEU A 227 -0.12 -25.75 21.64
N ASP A 228 0.20 -24.62 22.27
CA ASP A 228 -0.77 -23.86 23.06
C ASP A 228 -1.69 -23.08 22.11
N VAL A 229 -2.93 -23.56 21.95
CA VAL A 229 -3.92 -22.97 21.04
C VAL A 229 -5.22 -22.68 21.78
N PRO A 230 -5.90 -21.56 21.48
CA PRO A 230 -7.14 -21.20 22.15
C PRO A 230 -8.29 -22.12 21.74
N ILE A 231 -9.03 -22.58 22.74
CA ILE A 231 -10.26 -23.34 22.58
C ILE A 231 -11.30 -22.46 21.86
N GLY A 232 -12.03 -23.03 20.90
CA GLY A 232 -13.08 -22.34 20.15
C GLY A 232 -12.62 -21.62 18.87
N LEU A 233 -11.31 -21.45 18.67
CA LEU A 233 -10.74 -20.83 17.45
C LEU A 233 -9.92 -21.81 16.62
N VAL A 234 -9.27 -22.78 17.27
CA VAL A 234 -8.48 -23.84 16.63
C VAL A 234 -8.93 -25.19 17.16
N ALA A 235 -9.18 -26.13 16.25
CA ALA A 235 -9.54 -27.48 16.63
C ALA A 235 -8.29 -28.33 16.81
N GLU A 236 -8.02 -28.74 18.06
CA GLU A 236 -7.00 -29.73 18.40
C GLU A 236 -7.61 -31.14 18.37
N THR A 237 -6.92 -32.10 17.74
CA THR A 237 -7.29 -33.52 17.77
C THR A 237 -6.05 -34.35 18.00
N LEU A 238 -6.07 -35.19 19.04
CA LEU A 238 -5.04 -36.19 19.26
C LEU A 238 -5.16 -37.27 18.20
N VAL A 239 -4.09 -37.48 17.45
CA VAL A 239 -3.97 -38.58 16.49
C VAL A 239 -3.08 -39.63 17.14
N GLU A 240 -3.74 -40.63 17.72
CA GLU A 240 -3.06 -41.81 18.29
C GLU A 240 -2.29 -42.52 17.18
N ALA A 241 -1.00 -42.71 17.41
CA ALA A 241 -0.16 -43.39 16.44
C ALA A 241 -0.27 -44.91 16.63
N GLN A 242 0.08 -45.67 15.59
CA GLN A 242 0.18 -47.13 15.68
C GLN A 242 1.15 -47.53 16.81
N PRO A 243 0.98 -48.71 17.44
CA PRO A 243 1.85 -49.15 18.53
C PRO A 243 3.33 -49.04 18.15
N GLY A 244 4.09 -48.23 18.90
CA GLY A 244 5.52 -47.99 18.66
C GLY A 244 5.87 -46.65 17.98
N SER A 245 4.88 -45.84 17.60
CA SER A 245 5.09 -44.47 17.10
C SER A 245 4.67 -43.42 18.14
N PRO A 246 5.30 -42.23 18.19
CA PRO A 246 4.88 -41.17 19.09
C PRO A 246 3.51 -40.59 18.66
N ASN A 247 2.67 -40.26 19.64
CA ASN A 247 1.41 -39.56 19.39
C ASN A 247 1.66 -38.23 18.68
N THR A 248 0.71 -37.81 17.85
CA THR A 248 0.77 -36.53 17.14
C THR A 248 -0.49 -35.71 17.37
N TYR A 249 -0.36 -34.39 17.32
CA TYR A 249 -1.45 -33.44 17.47
C TYR A 249 -1.79 -32.83 16.12
N ARG A 250 -3.06 -32.91 15.75
CA ARG A 250 -3.59 -32.32 14.52
C ARG A 250 -4.35 -31.03 14.87
N TYR A 251 -3.96 -29.94 14.23
CA TYR A 251 -4.58 -28.63 14.35
C TYR A 251 -5.32 -28.28 13.05
N GLN A 252 -6.62 -28.01 13.16
CA GLN A 252 -7.51 -27.62 12.05
C GLN A 252 -8.13 -26.25 12.32
N CYS A 253 -9.03 -25.78 11.44
CA CYS A 253 -9.62 -24.42 11.54
C CYS A 253 -8.64 -23.29 11.23
N LEU A 254 -7.61 -23.56 10.42
CA LEU A 254 -6.60 -22.58 10.05
C LEU A 254 -6.70 -22.20 8.57
N ARG A 255 -6.39 -20.94 8.27
CA ARG A 255 -6.31 -20.37 6.92
C ARG A 255 -4.94 -19.74 6.73
N THR A 256 -4.40 -19.82 5.51
CA THR A 256 -3.09 -19.21 5.21
C THR A 256 -3.22 -17.70 5.07
N LEU A 257 -2.49 -16.95 5.89
CA LEU A 257 -2.32 -15.51 5.69
C LEU A 257 -1.08 -15.22 4.85
N VAL A 258 0.06 -15.80 5.24
CA VAL A 258 1.34 -15.71 4.54
C VAL A 258 2.01 -17.08 4.54
N ALA A 259 2.46 -17.53 3.38
CA ALA A 259 3.28 -18.75 3.26
C ALA A 259 4.65 -18.36 2.70
N ARG A 260 5.70 -18.69 3.45
CA ARG A 260 7.08 -18.49 3.05
C ARG A 260 7.85 -19.81 3.11
N LYS A 261 9.09 -19.79 2.61
CA LYS A 261 9.98 -20.95 2.60
C LYS A 261 10.32 -21.44 4.02
N ASP A 262 10.43 -20.52 4.96
CA ASP A 262 10.95 -20.71 6.30
C ASP A 262 9.86 -20.70 7.39
N LEU A 263 8.70 -20.10 7.11
CA LEU A 263 7.60 -20.00 8.06
C LEU A 263 6.23 -19.94 7.37
N TRP A 264 5.21 -20.34 8.12
CA TRP A 264 3.81 -20.22 7.77
C TRP A 264 3.12 -19.34 8.81
N VAL A 265 2.44 -18.29 8.34
CA VAL A 265 1.57 -17.45 9.14
C VAL A 265 0.14 -17.86 8.85
N LEU A 266 -0.49 -18.46 9.84
CA LEU A 266 -1.83 -19.00 9.76
C LEU A 266 -2.76 -18.22 10.68
N VAL A 267 -4.01 -18.12 10.29
CA VAL A 267 -5.05 -17.42 11.02
C VAL A 267 -6.22 -18.37 11.28
N SER A 268 -6.83 -18.27 12.46
CA SER A 268 -8.07 -19.01 12.78
C SER A 268 -9.21 -18.68 11.80
N ALA A 269 -10.09 -19.66 11.55
CA ALA A 269 -11.19 -19.49 10.61
C ALA A 269 -12.23 -18.45 11.08
N LYS A 270 -12.46 -18.35 12.40
CA LYS A 270 -13.32 -17.35 13.05
C LYS A 270 -12.59 -16.08 13.47
N TRP A 271 -11.53 -15.74 12.76
CA TRP A 271 -10.79 -14.54 13.12
C TRP A 271 -11.66 -13.29 12.96
N SER A 272 -11.68 -12.46 13.99
CA SER A 272 -12.28 -11.13 13.98
C SER A 272 -11.31 -10.12 14.63
N PRO A 273 -11.47 -8.81 14.38
CA PRO A 273 -10.62 -7.78 15.01
C PRO A 273 -10.69 -7.77 16.54
N GLY A 274 -11.80 -8.22 17.13
CA GLY A 274 -11.98 -8.29 18.59
C GLY A 274 -11.62 -9.64 19.21
N ASN A 275 -11.63 -10.70 18.43
CA ASN A 275 -11.35 -12.07 18.87
C ASN A 275 -10.78 -12.89 17.71
N GLY A 276 -9.47 -13.13 17.73
CA GLY A 276 -8.79 -13.83 16.65
C GLY A 276 -7.44 -14.39 17.11
N PHE A 277 -7.08 -15.53 16.54
CA PHE A 277 -5.80 -16.19 16.81
C PHE A 277 -4.96 -16.30 15.53
N VAL A 278 -3.67 -15.99 15.66
CA VAL A 278 -2.65 -16.15 14.62
C VAL A 278 -1.61 -17.14 15.12
N LEU A 279 -1.32 -18.14 14.30
CA LEU A 279 -0.33 -19.16 14.56
C LEU A 279 0.84 -19.01 13.56
N ILE A 280 2.04 -18.78 14.07
CA ILE A 280 3.26 -18.70 13.28
C ILE A 280 4.05 -19.99 13.50
N VAL A 281 4.26 -20.77 12.45
CA VAL A 281 4.94 -22.07 12.52
C VAL A 281 6.14 -22.10 11.58
N PRO A 282 7.34 -22.47 12.06
CA PRO A 282 8.48 -22.74 11.20
C PRO A 282 8.16 -23.84 10.18
N ALA A 283 8.59 -23.67 8.93
CA ALA A 283 8.27 -24.62 7.85
C ALA A 283 8.86 -26.02 8.07
N ASN A 284 9.84 -26.18 8.97
CA ASN A 284 10.51 -27.44 9.29
C ASN A 284 10.01 -28.11 10.58
N SER A 285 9.20 -27.44 11.40
CA SER A 285 8.80 -27.96 12.71
C SER A 285 7.56 -28.85 12.66
N ALA A 286 6.74 -28.72 11.61
CA ALA A 286 5.49 -29.44 11.50
C ALA A 286 5.16 -29.81 10.05
N VAL A 287 4.34 -30.86 9.88
CA VAL A 287 3.80 -31.21 8.57
C VAL A 287 2.60 -30.32 8.29
N VAL A 288 2.73 -29.45 7.30
CA VAL A 288 1.66 -28.57 6.83
C VAL A 288 0.98 -29.21 5.64
N SER A 289 -0.33 -29.44 5.73
CA SER A 289 -1.16 -29.91 4.63
C SER A 289 -2.20 -28.87 4.29
N VAL A 290 -2.44 -28.65 2.99
CA VAL A 290 -3.43 -27.71 2.49
C VAL A 290 -4.49 -28.48 1.72
N THR A 291 -5.75 -28.34 2.13
CA THR A 291 -6.90 -28.95 1.46
C THR A 291 -7.75 -27.83 0.87
N ARG A 292 -8.17 -27.98 -0.38
CA ARG A 292 -9.13 -27.07 -1.02
C ARG A 292 -10.43 -27.80 -1.30
N SER A 293 -11.56 -27.25 -0.87
CA SER A 293 -12.89 -27.80 -1.17
C SER A 293 -13.92 -26.69 -1.37
N THR A 294 -14.77 -26.82 -2.39
CA THR A 294 -15.90 -25.91 -2.62
C THR A 294 -17.03 -26.11 -1.60
N LYS A 295 -17.12 -27.31 -1.00
CA LYS A 295 -18.11 -27.63 0.04
C LYS A 295 -18.01 -26.69 1.26
N PHE A 296 -16.83 -26.15 1.54
CA PHE A 296 -16.67 -25.20 2.64
C PHE A 296 -17.42 -23.90 2.36
N THR A 297 -17.40 -23.41 1.11
CA THR A 297 -18.15 -22.22 0.71
C THR A 297 -19.65 -22.48 0.78
N GLU A 298 -20.12 -23.64 0.32
CA GLU A 298 -21.54 -24.03 0.43
C GLU A 298 -22.04 -24.01 1.89
N ILE A 299 -21.22 -24.50 2.83
CA ILE A 299 -21.51 -24.47 4.27
C ILE A 299 -21.50 -23.03 4.79
N THR A 300 -20.52 -22.21 4.40
CA THR A 300 -20.42 -20.83 4.90
C THR A 300 -21.49 -19.92 4.33
N ASP A 301 -21.97 -20.18 3.12
CA ASP A 301 -23.07 -19.41 2.53
C ASP A 301 -24.40 -19.72 3.23
N ALA A 302 -24.56 -20.93 3.75
CA ALA A 302 -25.69 -21.28 4.63
C ALA A 302 -25.56 -20.65 6.02
N TYR A 303 -24.34 -20.36 6.48
CA TYR A 303 -24.04 -19.78 7.79
C TYR A 303 -23.02 -18.63 7.67
N PRO A 304 -23.45 -17.45 7.20
CA PRO A 304 -22.55 -16.34 6.88
C PRO A 304 -21.96 -15.65 8.11
N ASP A 305 -22.59 -15.84 9.28
CA ASP A 305 -22.17 -15.24 10.54
C ASP A 305 -21.45 -16.30 11.41
N PRO A 306 -20.09 -16.26 11.49
CA PRO A 306 -19.31 -17.24 12.24
C PRO A 306 -19.52 -17.16 13.75
N ASP A 307 -19.98 -16.02 14.28
CA ASP A 307 -20.19 -15.84 15.72
C ASP A 307 -21.46 -16.53 16.20
N LYS A 308 -22.40 -16.80 15.28
CA LYS A 308 -23.66 -17.50 15.58
C LYS A 308 -23.58 -19.02 15.52
N VAL A 309 -22.49 -19.58 15.01
CA VAL A 309 -22.32 -21.05 14.91
C VAL A 309 -21.51 -21.60 16.07
N SER A 310 -21.88 -22.78 16.57
CA SER A 310 -21.24 -23.41 17.73
C SER A 310 -19.90 -24.08 17.42
N TRP A 311 -19.69 -24.53 16.19
CA TRP A 311 -18.44 -25.18 15.76
C TRP A 311 -17.34 -24.17 15.46
N GLU A 312 -16.08 -24.55 15.61
CA GLU A 312 -14.93 -23.67 15.43
C GLU A 312 -14.66 -23.32 13.96
N CYS A 313 -15.05 -24.18 13.00
CA CYS A 313 -14.84 -23.94 11.58
C CYS A 313 -15.74 -24.79 10.67
N PRO A 314 -15.97 -24.38 9.40
CA PRO A 314 -16.89 -25.06 8.48
C PRO A 314 -16.55 -26.53 8.23
N GLU A 315 -15.26 -26.89 8.28
CA GLU A 315 -14.80 -28.26 8.08
C GLU A 315 -15.21 -29.25 9.19
N ARG A 316 -15.69 -28.77 10.35
CA ARG A 316 -16.11 -29.63 11.49
C ARG A 316 -17.62 -29.81 11.66
N VAL A 317 -18.44 -29.29 10.75
CA VAL A 317 -19.91 -29.43 10.81
C VAL A 317 -20.35 -30.90 10.99
N TRP A 318 -19.60 -31.84 10.40
CA TRP A 318 -19.91 -33.27 10.44
C TRP A 318 -19.36 -34.02 11.65
N ALA A 319 -18.53 -33.39 12.49
CA ALA A 319 -17.93 -34.01 13.66
C ALA A 319 -18.76 -33.84 14.95
N GLN A 320 -19.89 -33.13 14.86
CA GLN A 320 -20.77 -32.80 16.00
C GLN A 320 -22.10 -33.58 16.00
N TRP A 321 -22.26 -34.58 15.12
CA TRP A 321 -23.43 -35.46 15.04
C TRP A 321 -23.05 -36.91 15.33
#